data_AF-A0A925D152-F1
#
_entry.id   AF-A0A925D152-F1
#
_cell.length_a   1.000
_cell.length_b   1.000
_cell.length_c   1.000
_cell.angle_alpha   90.00
_cell.angle_beta   90.00
_cell.angle_gamma   90.00
#
_symmetry.space_group_name_H-M   'P 1'
#
loop_
_entity.id
_entity.type
_entity.pdbx_description
1 polymer ?
#
loop_
_entity_poly.entity_id
_entity_poly.type
_entity_poly.pdbx_seq_one_letter_code
_entity_poly.pdbx_strand_id
1 'polypeptide(L)'
;LYDENVRVFDMWQQWQYNGIGEWREMVNQWFTALGTDRDLVTFDEIKAFEEGEIAIITAIIKFTAINETGEALRFLQNRLSWVARKVDNNWKLVHQHTSSPIDFASMKAVLQKP
;
A
#
# COMPACT_ATOMS: atom_id res chain seq x y z
N LEU A 1 -5.12 -0.66 13.40
CA LEU A 1 -3.74 -0.57 12.87
C LEU A 1 -3.39 0.86 12.49
N TYR A 2 -4.21 1.54 11.70
CA TYR A 2 -3.99 2.95 11.36
C TYR A 2 -4.36 3.90 12.50
N ASP A 3 -3.70 5.05 12.54
CA ASP A 3 -4.09 6.21 13.33
C ASP A 3 -5.36 6.86 12.76
N GLU A 4 -6.16 7.51 13.61
CA GLU A 4 -7.39 8.19 13.17
C GLU A 4 -7.10 9.32 12.16
N ASN A 5 -5.97 9.98 12.31
CA ASN A 5 -5.51 11.10 11.48
C ASN A 5 -4.44 10.69 10.45
N VAL A 6 -4.38 9.41 10.07
CA VAL A 6 -3.39 8.93 9.10
C VAL A 6 -3.44 9.72 7.79
N ARG A 7 -2.28 10.07 7.26
CA ARG A 7 -2.17 10.63 5.91
C ARG A 7 -1.71 9.55 4.94
N VAL A 8 -2.48 9.28 3.89
CA VAL A 8 -2.14 8.26 2.89
C VAL A 8 -1.92 8.89 1.52
N PHE A 9 -0.78 8.61 0.92
CA PHE A 9 -0.53 8.80 -0.50
C PHE A 9 -0.62 7.44 -1.16
N ASP A 10 -1.79 7.13 -1.70
CA ASP A 10 -1.94 5.89 -2.45
C ASP A 10 -1.56 6.13 -3.92
N MET A 11 -1.04 5.11 -4.58
CA MET A 11 -0.72 5.20 -6.00
C MET A 11 -1.98 5.41 -6.86
N TRP A 12 -3.16 5.04 -6.34
CA TRP A 12 -4.40 5.04 -7.10
C TRP A 12 -5.28 6.26 -6.80
N GLN A 13 -5.99 6.69 -7.85
CA GLN A 13 -7.11 7.65 -7.84
C GLN A 13 -6.76 9.07 -7.39
N GLN A 14 -6.54 9.29 -6.10
CA GLN A 14 -6.51 10.62 -5.49
C GLN A 14 -5.09 11.02 -5.10
N TRP A 15 -4.87 12.34 -4.95
CA TRP A 15 -3.60 12.88 -4.50
C TRP A 15 -3.25 12.46 -3.07
N GLN A 16 -4.25 12.36 -2.19
CA GLN A 16 -4.09 11.91 -0.82
C GLN A 16 -5.44 11.56 -0.20
N TYR A 17 -5.41 10.71 0.82
CA TYR A 17 -6.52 10.47 1.74
C TYR A 17 -6.15 11.00 3.13
N ASN A 18 -7.09 11.71 3.76
CA ASN A 18 -6.93 12.37 5.05
C ASN A 18 -7.77 11.67 6.11
N GLY A 19 -7.08 10.99 7.02
CA GLY A 19 -7.71 10.26 8.11
C GLY A 19 -8.26 8.89 7.72
N ILE A 20 -8.63 8.12 8.74
CA ILE A 20 -9.04 6.72 8.57
C ILE A 20 -10.40 6.56 7.88
N GLY A 21 -11.24 7.60 7.90
CA GLY A 21 -12.54 7.59 7.22
C GLY A 21 -12.39 7.44 5.71
N GLU A 22 -11.74 8.41 5.07
CA GLU A 22 -11.50 8.42 3.62
C GLU A 22 -10.70 7.19 3.19
N TRP A 23 -9.68 6.80 3.97
CA TRP A 23 -8.87 5.62 3.65
C TRP A 23 -9.69 4.32 3.69
N ARG A 24 -10.59 4.18 4.67
CA ARG A 24 -11.46 2.99 4.77
C ARG A 24 -12.43 2.91 3.58
N GLU A 25 -12.96 4.04 3.14
CA GLU A 25 -13.84 4.07 1.97
C GLU A 25 -13.12 3.60 0.71
N MET A 26 -11.89 4.07 0.47
CA MET A 26 -11.07 3.60 -0.65
C MET A 26 -10.86 2.08 -0.58
N VAL A 27 -10.40 1.56 0.56
CA VAL A 27 -10.14 0.12 0.73
C VAL A 27 -11.40 -0.72 0.54
N ASN A 28 -12.55 -0.26 1.03
CA ASN A 28 -13.83 -0.93 0.82
C ASN A 28 -14.22 -0.97 -0.66
N GLN A 29 -14.01 0.13 -1.40
CA GLN A 29 -14.28 0.19 -2.84
C GLN A 29 -13.37 -0.78 -3.61
N TRP A 30 -12.07 -0.82 -3.27
CA TRP A 30 -11.12 -1.75 -3.87
C TRP A 30 -11.55 -3.21 -3.66
N PHE A 31 -11.82 -3.63 -2.42
CA PHE A 31 -12.25 -5.01 -2.15
C PHE A 31 -13.60 -5.35 -2.76
N THR A 32 -14.53 -4.40 -2.86
CA THR A 32 -15.80 -4.60 -3.57
C THR A 32 -15.55 -4.83 -5.08
N ALA A 33 -14.61 -4.10 -5.67
CA ALA A 33 -14.28 -4.19 -7.10
C ALA A 33 -13.58 -5.51 -7.49
N LEU A 34 -13.05 -6.27 -6.53
CA LEU A 34 -12.48 -7.61 -6.78
C LEU A 34 -13.55 -8.64 -7.11
N GLY A 35 -14.80 -8.46 -6.67
CA GLY A 35 -15.87 -9.45 -6.88
C GLY A 35 -15.51 -10.78 -6.23
N THR A 36 -15.30 -11.82 -7.04
CA THR A 36 -14.90 -13.15 -6.57
C THR A 36 -13.41 -13.42 -6.65
N ASP A 37 -12.65 -12.54 -7.33
CA ASP A 37 -11.19 -12.57 -7.33
C ASP A 37 -10.64 -12.17 -5.96
N ARG A 38 -9.35 -12.43 -5.73
CA ARG A 38 -8.62 -12.04 -4.53
C ARG A 38 -7.29 -11.41 -4.91
N ASP A 39 -6.83 -10.47 -4.11
CA ASP A 39 -5.47 -9.95 -4.22
C ASP A 39 -4.55 -10.66 -3.22
N LEU A 40 -3.62 -11.46 -3.73
CA LEU A 40 -2.48 -11.98 -2.95
C LEU A 40 -1.41 -10.89 -2.88
N VAL A 41 -1.19 -10.39 -1.66
CA VAL A 41 -0.22 -9.34 -1.37
C VAL A 41 1.03 -9.94 -0.75
N THR A 42 2.19 -9.77 -1.40
CA THR A 42 3.49 -10.16 -0.84
C THR A 42 4.43 -8.95 -0.74
N PHE A 43 5.45 -9.08 0.10
CA PHE A 43 6.44 -8.03 0.36
C PHE A 43 7.84 -8.58 0.17
N ASP A 44 8.66 -7.86 -0.59
CA ASP A 44 10.07 -8.14 -0.83
C ASP A 44 10.92 -6.94 -0.37
N GLU A 45 12.21 -7.16 -0.13
CA GLU A 45 13.18 -6.10 0.21
C GLU A 45 12.76 -5.23 1.40
N ILE A 46 12.15 -5.86 2.41
CA ILE A 46 11.69 -5.17 3.62
C ILE A 46 12.89 -4.59 4.35
N LYS A 47 12.87 -3.27 4.58
CA LYS A 47 13.77 -2.57 5.49
C LYS A 47 12.95 -1.89 6.56
N ALA A 48 13.33 -2.08 7.81
CA ALA A 48 12.71 -1.43 8.95
C ALA A 48 13.78 -0.67 9.75
N PHE A 49 13.41 0.51 10.21
CA PHE A 49 14.17 1.31 11.15
C PHE A 49 13.24 1.71 12.28
N GLU A 50 13.65 1.52 13.52
CA GLU A 50 12.90 1.89 14.72
C GLU A 50 13.80 2.74 15.62
N GLU A 51 13.27 3.87 16.08
CA GLU A 51 13.94 4.74 17.04
C GLU A 51 12.90 5.34 18.00
N GLY A 52 12.99 4.94 19.27
CA GLY A 52 12.07 5.36 20.31
C GLY A 52 10.63 4.96 20.01
N GLU A 53 9.76 5.94 19.79
CA GLU A 53 8.33 5.74 19.51
C GLU A 53 7.99 5.87 18.02
N ILE A 54 8.99 5.87 17.14
CA ILE A 54 8.79 5.96 15.69
C ILE A 54 9.43 4.76 15.01
N ALA A 55 8.74 4.22 14.01
CA ALA A 55 9.28 3.22 13.10
C ALA A 55 8.99 3.61 11.65
N ILE A 56 9.93 3.32 10.76
CA ILE A 56 9.82 3.52 9.33
C ILE A 56 10.04 2.15 8.67
N ILE A 57 9.11 1.77 7.80
CA ILE A 57 9.20 0.54 7.03
C ILE A 57 9.18 0.91 5.55
N THR A 58 10.07 0.32 4.77
CA THR A 58 10.03 0.37 3.31
C THR A 58 10.07 -1.03 2.74
N ALA A 59 9.39 -1.25 1.62
CA ALA A 59 9.37 -2.54 0.95
C ALA A 59 9.03 -2.37 -0.54
N ILE A 60 9.26 -3.42 -1.32
CA ILE A 60 8.58 -3.63 -2.59
C ILE A 60 7.33 -4.48 -2.29
N ILE A 61 6.16 -3.94 -2.59
CA ILE A 61 4.88 -4.66 -2.42
C ILE A 61 4.43 -5.19 -3.77
N LYS A 62 3.99 -6.45 -3.82
CA LYS A 62 3.44 -7.10 -5.01
C LYS A 62 1.97 -7.43 -4.79
N PHE A 63 1.11 -6.95 -5.67
CA PHE A 63 -0.30 -7.31 -5.71
C PHE A 63 -0.51 -8.28 -6.87
N THR A 64 -0.95 -9.49 -6.57
CA THR A 64 -1.26 -10.51 -7.57
C THR A 64 -2.75 -10.81 -7.53
N ALA A 65 -3.45 -10.59 -8.64
CA ALA A 65 -4.84 -10.96 -8.77
C ALA A 65 -4.94 -12.48 -8.98
N ILE A 66 -5.70 -13.14 -8.12
CA ILE A 66 -5.94 -14.59 -8.09
C ILE A 66 -7.43 -14.83 -8.34
N ASN A 67 -7.78 -15.70 -9.28
CA ASN A 67 -9.17 -16.08 -9.53
C ASN A 67 -9.70 -17.10 -8.50
N GLU A 68 -10.97 -17.48 -8.63
CA GLU A 68 -11.63 -18.45 -7.73
C GLU A 68 -10.95 -19.82 -7.67
N THR A 69 -10.25 -20.25 -8.72
CA THR A 69 -9.56 -21.54 -8.78
C THR A 69 -8.14 -21.49 -8.20
N GLY A 70 -7.67 -20.31 -7.79
CA GLY A 70 -6.33 -20.10 -7.24
C GLY A 70 -5.26 -19.78 -8.29
N GLU A 71 -5.65 -19.56 -9.55
CA GLU A 71 -4.72 -19.21 -10.63
C GLU A 71 -4.35 -17.72 -10.59
N ALA A 72 -3.07 -17.42 -10.77
CA ALA A 72 -2.59 -16.05 -10.87
C ALA A 72 -2.86 -15.47 -12.26
N LEU A 73 -3.63 -14.39 -12.32
CA LEU A 73 -4.04 -13.75 -13.56
C LEU A 73 -3.04 -12.68 -14.04
N ARG A 74 -2.64 -11.80 -13.13
CA ARG A 74 -1.74 -10.67 -13.38
C ARG A 74 -1.15 -10.20 -12.06
N PHE A 75 -0.04 -9.46 -12.13
CA PHE A 75 0.51 -8.79 -10.96
C PHE A 75 1.05 -7.41 -11.29
N LEU A 76 1.19 -6.60 -10.26
CA LEU A 76 1.92 -5.35 -10.27
C LEU A 76 2.75 -5.21 -8.99
N GLN A 77 3.76 -4.36 -9.05
CA GLN A 77 4.63 -4.04 -7.94
C GLN A 77 4.66 -2.53 -7.69
N ASN A 78 4.66 -2.15 -6.42
CA ASN A 78 4.85 -0.77 -5.98
C ASN A 78 6.00 -0.69 -4.97
N ARG A 79 6.53 0.52 -4.79
CA ARG A 79 7.28 0.87 -3.60
C ARG A 79 6.29 1.17 -2.48
N LEU A 80 6.61 0.75 -1.28
CA LEU A 80 5.88 1.08 -0.07
C LEU A 80 6.79 1.81 0.90
N SER A 81 6.26 2.87 1.51
CA SER A 81 6.77 3.45 2.75
C SER A 81 5.64 3.54 3.77
N TRP A 82 5.92 3.08 4.98
CA TRP A 82 5.08 3.24 6.17
C TRP A 82 5.85 3.99 7.23
N VAL A 83 5.16 4.89 7.92
CA VAL A 83 5.61 5.48 9.18
C VAL A 83 4.63 5.07 10.25
N ALA A 84 5.14 4.44 11.30
CA ALA A 84 4.40 4.07 12.48
C ALA A 84 4.83 4.91 13.68
N ARG A 85 3.88 5.23 14.54
CA ARG A 85 4.12 5.84 15.85
C ARG A 85 3.58 4.93 16.94
N LYS A 86 4.29 4.82 18.06
CA LYS A 86 3.83 4.12 19.25
C LYS A 86 2.94 5.06 20.07
N VAL A 87 1.70 4.63 20.33
CA VAL A 87 0.70 5.36 21.14
C VAL A 87 0.10 4.36 22.12
N ASP A 88 0.17 4.65 23.42
CA ASP A 88 -0.30 3.76 24.50
C ASP A 88 0.22 2.32 24.35
N ASN A 89 1.53 2.21 24.09
CA ASN A 89 2.25 0.95 23.84
C ASN A 89 1.78 0.16 22.59
N ASN A 90 0.99 0.78 21.70
CA ASN A 90 0.53 0.19 20.45
C ASN A 90 1.09 0.95 19.24
N TRP A 91 1.66 0.22 18.27
CA TRP A 91 2.08 0.82 17.01
C TRP A 91 0.88 1.16 16.12
N LYS A 92 0.84 2.39 15.63
CA LYS A 92 -0.17 2.91 14.70
C LYS A 92 0.50 3.44 13.45
N LEU A 93 -0.02 3.09 12.27
CA LEU A 93 0.41 3.70 11.01
C LEU A 93 -0.11 5.14 10.96
N VAL A 94 0.82 6.11 10.98
CA VAL A 94 0.52 7.55 10.90
C VAL A 94 0.73 8.11 9.50
N HIS A 95 1.49 7.40 8.65
CA HIS A 95 1.63 7.71 7.24
C HIS A 95 1.82 6.45 6.39
N GLN A 96 1.23 6.43 5.20
CA GLN A 96 1.50 5.47 4.13
C GLN A 96 1.78 6.21 2.83
N HIS A 97 2.74 5.69 2.06
CA HIS A 97 2.97 6.09 0.68
C HIS A 97 3.21 4.85 -0.20
N THR A 98 2.35 4.64 -1.20
CA THR A 98 2.56 3.66 -2.28
C THR A 98 2.81 4.38 -3.59
N SER A 99 3.76 3.91 -4.39
CA SER A 99 4.10 4.57 -5.65
C SER A 99 4.83 3.64 -6.62
N SER A 100 4.76 3.96 -7.91
CA SER A 100 5.59 3.38 -8.96
C SER A 100 6.28 4.49 -9.75
N PRO A 101 7.49 4.26 -10.29
CA PRO A 101 8.14 5.21 -11.18
C PRO A 101 7.29 5.48 -12.43
N ILE A 102 7.40 6.68 -13.01
CA ILE A 102 6.82 7.01 -14.32
C ILE A 102 7.93 6.94 -15.36
N ASP A 103 7.69 6.20 -16.44
CA ASP A 103 8.58 6.18 -17.59
C ASP A 103 8.48 7.50 -18.37
N PHE A 104 9.62 8.15 -18.63
CA PHE A 104 9.65 9.48 -19.25
C PHE A 104 9.15 9.50 -20.70
N ALA A 105 9.31 8.40 -21.44
CA ALA A 105 8.91 8.35 -22.85
C ALA A 105 7.40 8.14 -23.00
N SER A 106 6.85 7.18 -22.26
CA SER A 106 5.43 6.80 -22.34
C SER A 106 4.53 7.59 -21.40
N MET A 107 5.10 8.25 -20.38
CA MET A 107 4.37 8.87 -19.27
C MET A 107 3.46 7.89 -18.52
N LYS A 108 3.80 6.59 -18.54
CA LYS A 108 3.06 5.53 -17.85
C LYS A 108 3.83 5.03 -16.63
N ALA A 109 3.08 4.48 -15.66
CA ALA A 109 3.68 3.84 -14.50
C ALA A 109 4.44 2.57 -14.90
N VAL A 110 5.62 2.39 -14.33
CA VAL A 110 6.42 1.16 -14.40
C VAL A 110 5.97 0.23 -13.27
N LEU A 111 5.15 -0.76 -13.61
CA LEU A 111 4.45 -1.62 -12.65
C LEU A 111 5.16 -2.95 -12.37
N GLN A 112 6.32 -3.20 -12.97
CA GLN A 112 7.15 -4.37 -12.69
C GLN A 112 8.57 -3.90 -12.44
N LYS A 113 9.15 -4.34 -11.32
CA LYS A 113 10.56 -4.13 -11.05
C LYS A 113 11.36 -4.97 -12.07
N PRO A 114 12.36 -4.38 -12.76
CA PRO A 114 13.23 -5.11 -13.69
C PRO A 114 14.03 -6.23 -13.01
#